data_AF-A0AAC9K5G9-F1
#
_entry.id   AF-A0AAC9K5G9-F1
#
_cell.length_a   1.000
_cell.length_b   1.000
_cell.length_c   1.000
_cell.angle_alpha   90.00
_cell.angle_beta   90.00
_cell.angle_gamma   90.00
#
_symmetry.space_group_name_H-M   'P 1'
#
loop_
_entity.id
_entity.type
_entity.pdbx_description
1 polymer ?
#
loop_
_entity_poly.entity_id
_entity_poly.type
_entity_poly.pdbx_seq_one_letter_code
_entity_poly.pdbx_strand_id
1 'polypeptide(L)'
;MTATSGALLTRLGGIDVLSWNPLRTAEGEPGGRLVNNFGDLLGPLLVERILGDPSMRASSTGTSEAPVLITIGSVLHFAPEGAVVWGTGVNFKLASKLPPHFETLDIRSVRGPHSARLITAKGCRVPAVFGDPALLLPRFMPELRSWGRTGAGGMLIAPNLNDFEEMSQTATSLGYTVLDPRAPLNAVLRTIAGSGFVVGSSLHAIAIADSLGIPARFVVSAAEGALKYRDYLAGTGRPLTRISGDISAAIDLGGHTAPDVDLDALLSAFPHDLWGRASSSARPAVFDDRDVILAAWADVGVASGPDESGSRDHFVQEVFPHVVEAGRALIEGDDGTVRSVSRRAFDGSFAEAHAYRLALVPGLEHTDLSTADAGLLAALDGGDPDRFLRALWLEREGPHALMRAVRSAEGLHVLSIALRVGTPTNEVSAIEVVCQDDAGRESTADLPVFAMYHRQWSIDLTASVAMGSEVEIDSVIVRVTHADGSSSQIPVMRGTQDQSTLVGYPSLADSVPWREAGADISLQNGTFTA
;
A
#
# COMPACT_ATOMS: atom_id res chain seq x y z
N MET A 1 -36.23 -15.91 1.46
CA MET A 1 -34.93 -15.68 0.81
C MET A 1 -35.15 -15.04 -0.55
N THR A 2 -35.17 -13.71 -0.63
CA THR A 2 -35.12 -13.00 -1.92
C THR A 2 -33.67 -12.94 -2.34
N ALA A 3 -33.25 -13.84 -3.24
CA ALA A 3 -31.93 -13.79 -3.85
C ALA A 3 -31.77 -12.42 -4.55
N THR A 4 -30.83 -11.61 -4.06
CA THR A 4 -30.39 -10.36 -4.69
C THR A 4 -29.75 -10.68 -6.03
N SER A 5 -30.53 -10.64 -7.11
CA SER A 5 -30.26 -10.51 -8.57
C SER A 5 -28.97 -11.08 -9.22
N GLY A 6 -28.10 -11.80 -8.52
CA GLY A 6 -26.83 -12.30 -9.05
C GLY A 6 -26.03 -13.28 -8.19
N ALA A 7 -26.41 -13.53 -6.94
CA ALA A 7 -25.89 -14.67 -6.19
C ALA A 7 -26.58 -15.95 -6.68
N LEU A 8 -25.83 -16.84 -7.33
CA LEU A 8 -26.28 -18.18 -7.71
C LEU A 8 -25.80 -19.19 -6.67
N LEU A 9 -26.67 -20.16 -6.35
CA LEU A 9 -26.32 -21.31 -5.51
C LEU A 9 -26.18 -22.54 -6.40
N THR A 10 -25.00 -23.15 -6.39
CA THR A 10 -24.74 -24.41 -7.09
C THR A 10 -24.75 -25.55 -6.08
N ARG A 11 -25.71 -26.48 -6.20
CA ARG A 11 -25.84 -27.60 -5.27
C ARG A 11 -24.88 -28.72 -5.62
N LEU A 12 -23.86 -28.95 -4.78
CA LEU A 12 -22.82 -29.96 -4.96
C LEU A 12 -22.83 -30.96 -3.80
N GLY A 13 -23.13 -32.23 -4.08
CA GLY A 13 -23.16 -33.29 -3.07
C GLY A 13 -24.17 -33.06 -1.93
N GLY A 14 -25.20 -32.23 -2.16
CA GLY A 14 -26.21 -31.85 -1.17
C GLY A 14 -25.98 -30.50 -0.49
N ILE A 15 -24.86 -29.83 -0.77
CA ILE A 15 -24.46 -28.54 -0.18
C ILE A 15 -24.56 -27.43 -1.22
N ASP A 16 -25.15 -26.31 -0.85
CA ASP A 16 -25.23 -25.15 -1.75
C ASP A 16 -23.92 -24.36 -1.68
N VAL A 17 -23.27 -24.17 -2.82
CA VAL A 17 -22.03 -23.39 -2.96
C VAL A 17 -22.35 -22.08 -3.68
N LEU A 18 -22.00 -20.96 -3.05
CA LEU A 18 -22.25 -19.64 -3.61
C LEU A 18 -21.31 -19.34 -4.78
N SER A 19 -21.88 -18.81 -5.86
CA SER A 19 -21.16 -18.23 -7.01
C SER A 19 -21.81 -16.92 -7.39
N TRP A 20 -21.00 -15.87 -7.53
CA TRP A 20 -21.48 -14.57 -7.97
C TRP A 20 -21.52 -14.50 -9.50
N ASN A 21 -22.67 -14.73 -10.11
CA ASN A 21 -22.82 -14.66 -11.55
C ASN A 21 -24.10 -13.89 -11.91
N PRO A 22 -24.02 -12.56 -11.94
CA PRO A 22 -25.19 -11.73 -12.14
C PRO A 22 -25.78 -11.89 -13.54
N LEU A 23 -27.11 -11.80 -13.61
CA LEU A 23 -27.83 -11.70 -14.87
C LEU A 23 -27.84 -10.24 -15.32
N ARG A 24 -27.29 -9.94 -16.50
CA ARG A 24 -27.34 -8.60 -17.10
C ARG A 24 -28.14 -8.60 -18.39
N THR A 25 -29.05 -7.65 -18.53
CA THR A 25 -29.73 -7.37 -19.79
C THR A 25 -28.87 -6.43 -20.62
N ALA A 26 -28.56 -6.79 -21.86
CA ALA A 26 -27.97 -5.86 -22.81
C ALA A 26 -29.07 -4.90 -23.31
N GLU A 27 -28.73 -3.62 -23.53
CA GLU A 27 -29.67 -2.67 -24.12
C GLU A 27 -30.15 -3.19 -25.49
N GLY A 28 -31.47 -3.36 -25.63
CA GLY A 28 -32.10 -3.80 -26.89
C GLY A 28 -32.26 -5.31 -27.07
N GLU A 29 -31.81 -6.17 -26.15
CA GLU A 29 -32.05 -7.63 -26.23
C GLU A 29 -33.11 -8.13 -25.23
N PRO A 30 -34.11 -8.93 -25.67
CA PRO A 30 -35.05 -9.56 -24.75
C PRO A 30 -34.39 -10.72 -24.00
N GLY A 31 -34.24 -10.55 -22.69
CA GLY A 31 -33.72 -11.56 -21.76
C GLY A 31 -32.34 -11.21 -21.21
N GLY A 32 -32.13 -11.46 -19.92
CA GLY A 32 -30.82 -11.27 -19.29
C GLY A 32 -29.88 -12.44 -19.62
N ARG A 33 -28.58 -12.16 -19.71
CA ARG A 33 -27.52 -13.16 -19.87
C ARG A 33 -26.63 -13.18 -18.63
N LEU A 34 -26.17 -14.36 -18.24
CA LEU A 34 -25.19 -14.49 -17.17
C LEU A 34 -23.86 -13.87 -17.62
N VAL A 35 -23.22 -13.12 -16.73
CA VAL A 35 -21.95 -12.43 -17.02
C VAL A 35 -20.80 -13.42 -17.24
N ASN A 36 -20.83 -14.56 -16.55
CA ASN A 36 -19.85 -15.66 -16.67
C ASN A 36 -18.39 -15.21 -16.50
N ASN A 37 -18.13 -14.28 -15.57
CA ASN A 37 -16.76 -13.94 -15.19
C ASN A 37 -16.07 -15.18 -14.60
N PHE A 38 -14.97 -15.61 -15.22
CA PHE A 38 -14.34 -16.89 -14.91
C PHE A 38 -13.95 -17.03 -13.43
N GLY A 39 -13.49 -15.93 -12.81
CA GLY A 39 -13.06 -15.90 -11.40
C GLY A 39 -14.18 -16.28 -10.43
N ASP A 40 -15.42 -15.87 -10.73
CA ASP A 40 -16.59 -16.17 -9.91
C ASP A 40 -17.12 -17.61 -10.12
N LEU A 41 -16.67 -18.29 -11.19
CA LEU A 41 -17.01 -19.67 -11.50
C LEU A 41 -16.03 -20.67 -10.85
N LEU A 42 -14.87 -20.20 -10.38
CA LEU A 42 -13.82 -21.07 -9.82
C LEU A 42 -14.24 -21.77 -8.53
N GLY A 43 -15.04 -21.11 -7.69
CA GLY A 43 -15.48 -21.66 -6.40
C GLY A 43 -16.21 -23.00 -6.54
N PRO A 44 -17.38 -23.03 -7.22
CA PRO A 44 -18.09 -24.28 -7.48
C PRO A 44 -17.26 -25.30 -8.26
N LEU A 45 -16.47 -24.87 -9.26
CA LEU A 45 -15.61 -25.76 -10.03
C LEU A 45 -14.62 -26.50 -9.12
N LEU A 46 -13.91 -25.79 -8.25
CA LEU A 46 -12.92 -26.40 -7.38
C LEU A 46 -13.57 -27.37 -6.39
N VAL A 47 -14.72 -27.00 -5.80
CA VAL A 47 -15.47 -27.88 -4.91
C VAL A 47 -15.90 -29.15 -5.63
N GLU A 48 -16.44 -29.05 -6.86
CA GLU A 48 -16.82 -30.20 -7.67
C GLU A 48 -15.62 -31.13 -7.92
N ARG A 49 -14.45 -30.57 -8.24
CA ARG A 49 -13.22 -31.35 -8.46
C ARG A 49 -12.70 -32.02 -7.20
N ILE A 50 -12.78 -31.35 -6.05
CA ILE A 50 -12.44 -31.95 -4.75
C ILE A 50 -13.38 -33.13 -4.44
N LEU A 51 -14.69 -32.98 -4.63
CA LEU A 51 -15.67 -34.06 -4.37
C LEU A 51 -15.56 -35.23 -5.36
N GLY A 52 -15.12 -34.95 -6.59
CA GLY A 52 -14.89 -35.96 -7.63
C GLY A 52 -13.63 -36.80 -7.42
N ASP A 53 -12.68 -36.35 -6.59
CA ASP A 53 -11.46 -37.10 -6.29
C ASP A 53 -11.80 -38.40 -5.51
N PRO A 54 -11.40 -39.59 -6.01
CA PRO A 54 -11.67 -40.87 -5.36
C PRO A 54 -11.22 -40.97 -3.90
N SER A 55 -10.12 -40.30 -3.54
CA SER A 55 -9.61 -40.24 -2.16
C SER A 55 -10.48 -39.35 -1.26
N MET A 56 -11.24 -38.45 -1.88
CA MET A 56 -12.07 -37.43 -1.25
C MET A 56 -13.58 -37.74 -1.27
N ARG A 57 -14.02 -38.82 -1.96
CA ARG A 57 -15.41 -39.26 -2.03
C ARG A 57 -16.09 -39.37 -0.66
N ALA A 58 -17.19 -38.66 -0.53
CA ALA A 58 -18.09 -38.70 0.61
C ALA A 58 -19.25 -39.68 0.37
N SER A 59 -19.82 -40.18 1.48
CA SER A 59 -21.12 -40.83 1.51
C SER A 59 -22.10 -39.81 2.10
N SER A 60 -22.96 -39.20 1.30
CA SER A 60 -24.07 -38.38 1.85
C SER A 60 -25.42 -39.06 1.66
N THR A 61 -26.04 -39.38 2.80
CA THR A 61 -27.47 -39.69 2.94
C THR A 61 -27.97 -38.90 4.15
N GLY A 62 -28.44 -37.67 3.93
CA GLY A 62 -28.94 -36.83 5.02
C GLY A 62 -29.68 -35.59 4.53
N THR A 63 -30.91 -35.43 5.01
CA THR A 63 -31.85 -34.34 4.73
C THR A 63 -31.86 -33.38 5.91
N SER A 64 -30.93 -32.42 5.95
CA SER A 64 -30.99 -31.23 6.79
C SER A 64 -30.82 -29.99 5.90
N GLU A 65 -31.27 -28.81 6.34
CA GLU A 65 -30.96 -27.53 5.70
C GLU A 65 -29.44 -27.30 5.84
N ALA A 66 -28.69 -27.80 4.87
CA ALA A 66 -27.24 -27.70 4.91
C ALA A 66 -26.78 -26.25 4.72
N PRO A 67 -25.74 -25.80 5.44
CA PRO A 67 -25.24 -24.43 5.34
C PRO A 67 -24.69 -24.14 3.94
N VAL A 68 -24.71 -22.87 3.55
CA VAL A 68 -24.12 -22.42 2.28
C VAL A 68 -22.60 -22.33 2.43
N LEU A 69 -21.86 -22.92 1.50
CA LEU A 69 -20.40 -22.74 1.39
C LEU A 69 -20.07 -21.51 0.55
N ILE A 70 -19.18 -20.67 1.06
CA ILE A 70 -18.67 -19.49 0.38
C ILE A 70 -17.17 -19.62 0.23
N THR A 71 -16.70 -19.55 -1.00
CA THR A 71 -15.30 -19.73 -1.34
C THR A 71 -14.94 -18.95 -2.59
N ILE A 72 -13.66 -18.62 -2.73
CA ILE A 72 -13.02 -17.92 -3.86
C ILE A 72 -13.68 -16.58 -4.23
N GLY A 73 -12.86 -15.53 -4.30
CA GLY A 73 -13.31 -14.19 -4.69
C GLY A 73 -13.57 -13.25 -3.52
N SER A 74 -14.25 -12.14 -3.78
CA SER A 74 -14.54 -11.09 -2.79
C SER A 74 -16.02 -11.10 -2.39
N VAL A 75 -16.59 -12.29 -2.17
CA VAL A 75 -18.05 -12.50 -2.09
C VAL A 75 -18.59 -12.64 -0.67
N LEU A 76 -17.75 -12.41 0.36
CA LEU A 76 -18.14 -12.59 1.76
C LEU A 76 -19.37 -11.78 2.19
N HIS A 77 -19.60 -10.62 1.57
CA HIS A 77 -20.76 -9.77 1.84
C HIS A 77 -22.10 -10.40 1.43
N PHE A 78 -22.10 -11.47 0.64
CA PHE A 78 -23.29 -12.24 0.30
C PHE A 78 -23.57 -13.41 1.26
N ALA A 79 -22.79 -13.54 2.35
CA ALA A 79 -22.93 -14.70 3.22
C ALA A 79 -24.29 -14.74 3.93
N PRO A 80 -25.11 -15.79 3.75
CA PRO A 80 -26.29 -15.99 4.57
C PRO A 80 -25.90 -16.41 5.99
N GLU A 81 -26.87 -16.40 6.89
CA GLU A 81 -26.70 -16.85 8.27
C GLU A 81 -26.23 -18.31 8.31
N GLY A 82 -25.29 -18.64 9.20
CA GLY A 82 -24.75 -19.99 9.33
C GLY A 82 -23.86 -20.47 8.18
N ALA A 83 -23.50 -19.60 7.23
CA ALA A 83 -22.66 -19.99 6.10
C ALA A 83 -21.24 -20.40 6.55
N VAL A 84 -20.67 -21.36 5.81
CA VAL A 84 -19.28 -21.80 5.99
C VAL A 84 -18.39 -21.05 5.01
N VAL A 85 -17.28 -20.51 5.50
CA VAL A 85 -16.37 -19.64 4.74
C VAL A 85 -15.02 -20.31 4.58
N TRP A 86 -14.57 -20.46 3.33
CA TRP A 86 -13.27 -21.06 3.00
C TRP A 86 -12.54 -20.22 1.94
N GLY A 87 -11.60 -19.40 2.39
CA GLY A 87 -10.59 -18.72 1.56
C GLY A 87 -11.07 -17.55 0.70
N THR A 88 -12.37 -17.21 0.76
CA THR A 88 -12.87 -15.94 0.19
C THR A 88 -12.29 -14.74 0.95
N GLY A 89 -12.20 -13.59 0.28
CA GLY A 89 -11.90 -12.33 0.91
C GLY A 89 -13.10 -11.39 0.98
N VAL A 90 -12.85 -10.21 1.56
CA VAL A 90 -13.80 -9.11 1.64
C VAL A 90 -13.74 -8.27 0.36
N ASN A 91 -14.90 -7.81 -0.12
CA ASN A 91 -14.97 -6.67 -1.03
C ASN A 91 -14.96 -5.39 -0.19
N PHE A 92 -13.81 -4.72 -0.11
CA PHE A 92 -13.62 -3.56 0.76
C PHE A 92 -14.48 -2.35 0.35
N LYS A 93 -14.94 -2.28 -0.90
CA LYS A 93 -15.94 -1.29 -1.34
C LYS A 93 -17.30 -1.46 -0.68
N LEU A 94 -17.57 -2.66 -0.18
CA LEU A 94 -18.83 -3.05 0.45
C LEU A 94 -18.62 -3.39 1.93
N ALA A 95 -17.57 -2.83 2.55
CA ALA A 95 -17.27 -3.05 3.97
C ALA A 95 -18.42 -2.61 4.89
N SER A 96 -19.20 -1.59 4.49
CA SER A 96 -20.42 -1.17 5.18
C SER A 96 -21.62 -2.11 4.97
N LYS A 97 -21.55 -3.01 3.98
CA LYS A 97 -22.61 -3.98 3.61
C LYS A 97 -22.24 -5.41 3.95
N LEU A 98 -21.26 -5.59 4.84
CA LEU A 98 -20.97 -6.92 5.31
C LEU A 98 -22.15 -7.47 6.14
N PRO A 99 -22.33 -8.80 6.23
CA PRO A 99 -23.53 -9.38 6.79
C PRO A 99 -23.71 -9.00 8.27
N PRO A 100 -24.93 -8.68 8.73
CA PRO A 100 -25.15 -8.30 10.14
C PRO A 100 -24.92 -9.48 11.10
N HIS A 101 -24.96 -10.71 10.61
CA HIS A 101 -24.91 -11.97 11.37
C HIS A 101 -23.54 -12.67 11.31
N PHE A 102 -22.44 -11.91 11.29
CA PHE A 102 -21.08 -12.45 11.24
C PHE A 102 -20.81 -13.54 12.27
N GLU A 103 -21.27 -13.36 13.51
CA GLU A 103 -21.03 -14.30 14.61
C GLU A 103 -21.56 -15.72 14.35
N THR A 104 -22.48 -15.87 13.38
CA THR A 104 -23.03 -17.18 12.97
C THR A 104 -22.19 -17.87 11.90
N LEU A 105 -21.25 -17.17 11.28
CA LEU A 105 -20.42 -17.72 10.20
C LEU A 105 -19.39 -18.69 10.76
N ASP A 106 -19.25 -19.83 10.08
CA ASP A 106 -18.20 -20.81 10.35
C ASP A 106 -16.99 -20.51 9.46
N ILE A 107 -16.02 -19.77 9.99
CA ILE A 107 -14.84 -19.36 9.25
C ILE A 107 -13.75 -20.44 9.32
N ARG A 108 -13.45 -21.07 8.18
CA ARG A 108 -12.40 -22.09 8.04
C ARG A 108 -11.07 -21.53 7.56
N SER A 109 -11.12 -20.55 6.68
CA SER A 109 -9.97 -19.77 6.21
C SER A 109 -10.47 -18.53 5.48
N VAL A 110 -9.60 -17.55 5.25
CA VAL A 110 -9.91 -16.33 4.48
C VAL A 110 -8.75 -16.00 3.54
N ARG A 111 -8.98 -15.14 2.54
CA ARG A 111 -7.96 -14.84 1.52
C ARG A 111 -6.66 -14.30 2.12
N GLY A 112 -6.75 -13.44 3.13
CA GLY A 112 -5.59 -12.78 3.72
C GLY A 112 -5.88 -12.05 5.02
N PRO A 113 -4.83 -11.46 5.63
CA PRO A 113 -4.91 -10.87 6.96
C PRO A 113 -5.78 -9.59 7.01
N HIS A 114 -5.95 -8.85 5.91
CA HIS A 114 -6.84 -7.68 5.91
C HIS A 114 -8.31 -8.11 5.99
N SER A 115 -8.68 -9.17 5.27
CA SER A 115 -9.99 -9.81 5.43
C SER A 115 -10.16 -10.36 6.86
N ALA A 116 -9.15 -11.07 7.37
CA ALA A 116 -9.18 -11.65 8.73
C ALA A 116 -9.43 -10.60 9.82
N ARG A 117 -8.72 -9.46 9.73
CA ARG A 117 -8.87 -8.33 10.66
C ARG A 117 -10.29 -7.79 10.66
N LEU A 118 -10.82 -7.47 9.48
CA LEU A 118 -12.16 -6.90 9.36
C LEU A 118 -13.26 -7.87 9.83
N ILE A 119 -13.10 -9.17 9.60
CA ILE A 119 -14.05 -10.19 10.07
C ILE A 119 -13.96 -10.35 11.58
N THR A 120 -12.74 -10.46 12.13
CA THR A 120 -12.52 -10.60 13.57
C THR A 120 -13.07 -9.39 14.34
N ALA A 121 -12.99 -8.22 13.73
CA ALA A 121 -13.52 -6.98 14.29
C ALA A 121 -15.05 -6.95 14.36
N LYS A 122 -15.74 -7.72 13.51
CA LYS A 122 -17.19 -7.98 13.61
C LYS A 122 -17.52 -9.07 14.65
N GLY A 123 -16.61 -9.40 15.55
CA GLY A 123 -16.83 -10.37 16.64
C GLY A 123 -16.54 -11.83 16.29
N CYS A 124 -16.23 -12.13 15.02
CA CYS A 124 -15.92 -13.50 14.59
C CYS A 124 -14.58 -14.01 15.14
N ARG A 125 -14.44 -15.33 15.21
CA ARG A 125 -13.14 -15.98 15.30
C ARG A 125 -12.70 -16.38 13.91
N VAL A 126 -11.52 -15.95 13.50
CA VAL A 126 -10.91 -16.33 12.22
C VAL A 126 -9.70 -17.21 12.52
N PRO A 127 -9.54 -18.38 11.91
CA PRO A 127 -8.31 -19.16 12.02
C PRO A 127 -7.17 -18.46 11.24
N ALA A 128 -5.93 -18.63 11.70
CA ALA A 128 -4.73 -18.14 11.02
C ALA A 128 -4.36 -18.99 9.79
N VAL A 129 -5.35 -19.27 8.94
CA VAL A 129 -5.21 -19.98 7.68
C VAL A 129 -5.59 -19.02 6.56
N PHE A 130 -4.60 -18.61 5.78
CA PHE A 130 -4.76 -17.64 4.70
C PHE A 130 -4.47 -18.25 3.33
N GLY A 131 -5.11 -17.69 2.32
CA GLY A 131 -4.88 -18.02 0.92
C GLY A 131 -6.17 -18.11 0.11
N ASP A 132 -6.09 -17.77 -1.18
CA ASP A 132 -7.17 -17.99 -2.13
C ASP A 132 -7.18 -19.47 -2.57
N PRO A 133 -8.29 -20.21 -2.42
CA PRO A 133 -8.37 -21.62 -2.80
C PRO A 133 -8.10 -21.89 -4.28
N ALA A 134 -8.18 -20.89 -5.16
CA ALA A 134 -7.73 -21.02 -6.56
C ALA A 134 -6.27 -21.53 -6.66
N LEU A 135 -5.44 -21.31 -5.64
CA LEU A 135 -4.08 -21.85 -5.55
C LEU A 135 -4.02 -23.39 -5.49
N LEU A 136 -5.12 -24.05 -5.13
CA LEU A 136 -5.23 -25.51 -5.07
C LEU A 136 -5.65 -26.14 -6.40
N LEU A 137 -6.05 -25.35 -7.41
CA LEU A 137 -6.53 -25.84 -8.71
C LEU A 137 -5.59 -26.90 -9.33
N PRO A 138 -4.26 -26.74 -9.35
CA PRO A 138 -3.37 -27.74 -9.97
C PRO A 138 -3.31 -29.09 -9.24
N ARG A 139 -3.82 -29.19 -8.00
CA ARG A 139 -3.94 -30.47 -7.27
C ARG A 139 -5.15 -31.27 -7.73
N PHE A 140 -6.24 -30.59 -8.11
CA PHE A 140 -7.52 -31.20 -8.48
C PHE A 140 -7.83 -31.12 -9.99
N MET A 141 -7.01 -30.39 -10.73
CA MET A 141 -7.02 -30.29 -12.19
C MET A 141 -5.59 -30.46 -12.72
N PRO A 142 -5.00 -31.68 -12.61
CA PRO A 142 -3.63 -31.93 -13.05
C PRO A 142 -3.42 -31.63 -14.54
N GLU A 143 -4.48 -31.62 -15.34
CA GLU A 143 -4.46 -31.19 -16.74
C GLU A 143 -3.92 -29.76 -16.93
N LEU A 144 -4.07 -28.86 -15.94
CA LEU A 144 -3.53 -27.50 -16.00
C LEU A 144 -2.00 -27.50 -16.17
N ARG A 145 -1.30 -28.40 -15.46
CA ARG A 145 0.16 -28.54 -15.60
C ARG A 145 0.55 -29.08 -16.96
N SER A 146 -0.27 -29.96 -17.54
CA SER A 146 -0.03 -30.51 -18.88
C SER A 146 -0.20 -29.45 -19.97
N TRP A 147 -1.19 -28.55 -19.82
CA TRP A 147 -1.41 -27.44 -20.75
C TRP A 147 -0.25 -26.44 -20.75
N GLY A 148 0.36 -26.20 -19.59
CA GLY A 148 1.56 -25.34 -19.52
C GLY A 148 2.81 -25.94 -20.17
N ARG A 149 2.98 -27.27 -20.13
CA ARG A 149 4.13 -27.94 -20.79
C ARG A 149 4.09 -27.85 -22.32
N THR A 150 2.93 -27.56 -22.91
CA THR A 150 2.78 -27.40 -24.36
C THR A 150 3.02 -25.97 -24.86
N GLY A 151 3.18 -24.99 -23.98
CA GLY A 151 3.36 -23.58 -24.34
C GLY A 151 4.71 -23.04 -23.90
N ALA A 152 5.57 -22.68 -24.86
CA ALA A 152 6.66 -21.72 -24.64
C ALA A 152 6.07 -20.29 -24.54
N GLY A 153 5.11 -20.09 -23.64
CA GLY A 153 4.09 -19.04 -23.72
C GLY A 153 4.65 -17.61 -23.74
N GLY A 154 4.01 -16.74 -24.53
CA GLY A 154 4.27 -15.31 -24.52
C GLY A 154 3.61 -14.58 -23.32
N MET A 155 3.68 -13.26 -23.35
CA MET A 155 3.01 -12.37 -22.41
C MET A 155 1.48 -12.48 -22.55
N LEU A 156 0.78 -12.68 -21.43
CA LEU A 156 -0.68 -12.63 -21.35
C LEU A 156 -1.10 -11.45 -20.49
N ILE A 157 -1.93 -10.57 -21.05
CA ILE A 157 -2.60 -9.51 -20.29
C ILE A 157 -3.94 -10.02 -19.81
N ALA A 158 -4.14 -10.03 -18.50
CA ALA A 158 -5.30 -10.60 -17.82
C ALA A 158 -6.09 -9.52 -17.05
N PRO A 159 -6.98 -8.80 -17.74
CA PRO A 159 -7.81 -7.78 -17.12
C PRO A 159 -8.89 -8.35 -16.20
N ASN A 160 -9.22 -7.60 -15.14
CA ASN A 160 -10.48 -7.77 -14.45
C ASN A 160 -11.65 -7.47 -15.40
N LEU A 161 -12.83 -8.06 -15.16
CA LEU A 161 -14.05 -7.79 -15.94
C LEU A 161 -14.33 -6.28 -16.10
N ASN A 162 -14.19 -5.52 -15.03
CA ASN A 162 -14.48 -4.09 -15.03
C ASN A 162 -13.39 -3.24 -15.72
N ASP A 163 -12.19 -3.81 -15.92
CA ASP A 163 -11.08 -3.16 -16.65
C ASP A 163 -10.93 -3.72 -18.08
N PHE A 164 -11.82 -4.64 -18.50
CA PHE A 164 -11.62 -5.45 -19.71
C PHE A 164 -11.44 -4.59 -20.95
N GLU A 165 -12.32 -3.62 -21.19
CA GLU A 165 -12.29 -2.83 -22.42
C GLU A 165 -11.02 -2.00 -22.55
N GLU A 166 -10.72 -1.16 -21.55
CA GLU A 166 -9.56 -0.25 -21.57
C GLU A 166 -8.22 -1.02 -21.60
N MET A 167 -8.07 -2.00 -20.71
CA MET A 167 -6.84 -2.78 -20.65
C MET A 167 -6.65 -3.64 -21.91
N SER A 168 -7.74 -4.11 -22.54
CA SER A 168 -7.65 -4.82 -23.82
C SER A 168 -7.16 -3.94 -24.95
N GLN A 169 -7.65 -2.69 -25.03
CA GLN A 169 -7.22 -1.74 -26.06
C GLN A 169 -5.73 -1.43 -25.91
N THR A 170 -5.28 -1.10 -24.70
CA THR A 170 -3.85 -0.83 -24.41
C THR A 170 -2.98 -2.05 -24.68
N ALA A 171 -3.39 -3.23 -24.23
CA ALA A 171 -2.63 -4.45 -24.48
C ALA A 171 -2.52 -4.79 -25.97
N THR A 172 -3.62 -4.62 -26.73
CA THR A 172 -3.65 -4.89 -28.17
C THR A 172 -2.76 -3.91 -28.94
N SER A 173 -2.74 -2.63 -28.57
CA SER A 173 -1.87 -1.64 -29.21
C SER A 173 -0.39 -1.91 -28.97
N LEU A 174 -0.06 -2.52 -27.83
CA LEU A 174 1.28 -3.01 -27.49
C LEU A 174 1.59 -4.38 -28.11
N GLY A 175 0.65 -5.00 -28.85
CA GLY A 175 0.83 -6.29 -29.50
C GLY A 175 0.77 -7.51 -28.57
N TYR A 176 0.19 -7.35 -27.37
CA TYR A 176 0.05 -8.45 -26.42
C TYR A 176 -1.27 -9.21 -26.56
N THR A 177 -1.25 -10.49 -26.16
CA THR A 177 -2.46 -11.31 -26.10
C THR A 177 -3.28 -10.91 -24.88
N VAL A 178 -4.59 -10.79 -25.04
CA VAL A 178 -5.51 -10.41 -23.97
C VAL A 178 -6.45 -11.55 -23.62
N LEU A 179 -6.61 -11.79 -22.33
CA LEU A 179 -7.59 -12.73 -21.79
C LEU A 179 -8.98 -12.09 -21.73
N ASP A 180 -9.97 -12.70 -22.39
CA ASP A 180 -11.38 -12.35 -22.14
C ASP A 180 -11.86 -13.04 -20.85
N PRO A 181 -12.20 -12.29 -19.78
CA PRO A 181 -12.62 -12.86 -18.51
C PRO A 181 -14.00 -13.53 -18.60
N ARG A 182 -14.75 -13.37 -19.69
CA ARG A 182 -16.05 -14.01 -19.94
C ARG A 182 -15.98 -15.18 -20.91
N ALA A 183 -14.80 -15.47 -21.46
CA ALA A 183 -14.61 -16.62 -22.32
C ALA A 183 -14.92 -17.93 -21.54
N PRO A 184 -15.25 -19.03 -22.24
CA PRO A 184 -15.53 -20.30 -21.59
C PRO A 184 -14.41 -20.67 -20.60
N LEU A 185 -14.79 -21.08 -19.38
CA LEU A 185 -13.86 -21.27 -18.26
C LEU A 185 -12.64 -22.15 -18.62
N ASN A 186 -12.86 -23.27 -19.32
CA ASN A 186 -11.76 -24.14 -19.76
C ASN A 186 -10.81 -23.46 -20.75
N ALA A 187 -11.31 -22.58 -21.62
CA ALA A 187 -10.49 -21.80 -22.53
C ALA A 187 -9.64 -20.79 -21.75
N VAL A 188 -10.24 -20.08 -20.78
CA VAL A 188 -9.53 -19.15 -19.90
C VAL A 188 -8.40 -19.86 -19.13
N LEU A 189 -8.71 -20.98 -18.48
CA LEU A 189 -7.74 -21.77 -17.73
C LEU A 189 -6.60 -22.27 -18.63
N ARG A 190 -6.91 -22.72 -19.85
CA ARG A 190 -5.90 -23.16 -20.82
C ARG A 190 -5.01 -22.00 -21.29
N THR A 191 -5.58 -20.83 -21.54
CA THR A 191 -4.84 -19.64 -21.95
C THR A 191 -3.88 -19.19 -20.85
N ILE A 192 -4.33 -19.13 -19.59
CA ILE A 192 -3.47 -18.81 -18.46
C ILE A 192 -2.38 -19.88 -18.30
N ALA A 193 -2.75 -21.16 -18.29
CA ALA A 193 -1.79 -22.25 -18.10
C ALA A 193 -0.71 -22.30 -19.18
N GLY A 194 -1.04 -21.94 -20.43
CA GLY A 194 -0.10 -21.91 -21.54
C GLY A 194 0.73 -20.62 -21.67
N SER A 195 0.61 -19.67 -20.74
CA SER A 195 1.33 -18.40 -20.76
C SER A 195 2.71 -18.48 -20.09
N GLY A 196 3.64 -17.60 -20.48
CA GLY A 196 4.97 -17.51 -19.87
C GLY A 196 5.10 -16.41 -18.82
N PHE A 197 4.25 -15.40 -18.87
CA PHE A 197 4.14 -14.32 -17.89
C PHE A 197 2.72 -13.75 -17.94
N VAL A 198 2.05 -13.66 -16.79
CA VAL A 198 0.71 -13.06 -16.66
C VAL A 198 0.79 -11.69 -16.00
N VAL A 199 0.30 -10.67 -16.68
CA VAL A 199 0.24 -9.30 -16.17
C VAL A 199 -1.21 -8.83 -16.19
N GLY A 200 -1.70 -8.20 -15.14
CA GLY A 200 -3.01 -7.54 -15.22
C GLY A 200 -3.70 -7.32 -13.89
N SER A 201 -4.95 -6.84 -13.96
CA SER A 201 -5.76 -6.50 -12.80
C SER A 201 -6.66 -7.65 -12.30
N SER A 202 -6.69 -8.79 -13.00
CA SER A 202 -7.47 -9.94 -12.54
C SER A 202 -6.77 -10.71 -11.41
N LEU A 203 -7.30 -10.57 -10.18
CA LEU A 203 -6.84 -11.33 -9.01
C LEU A 203 -6.78 -12.84 -9.28
N HIS A 204 -7.83 -13.40 -9.85
CA HIS A 204 -7.90 -14.83 -10.09
C HIS A 204 -7.00 -15.30 -11.22
N ALA A 205 -6.75 -14.48 -12.25
CA ALA A 205 -5.75 -14.85 -13.27
C ALA A 205 -4.35 -14.93 -12.66
N ILE A 206 -4.00 -13.96 -11.81
CA ILE A 206 -2.73 -13.95 -11.08
C ILE A 206 -2.67 -15.12 -10.10
N ALA A 207 -3.74 -15.42 -9.37
CA ALA A 207 -3.78 -16.57 -8.45
C ALA A 207 -3.62 -17.92 -9.17
N ILE A 208 -4.22 -18.09 -10.35
CA ILE A 208 -4.02 -19.28 -11.18
C ILE A 208 -2.57 -19.35 -11.69
N ALA A 209 -2.01 -18.24 -12.16
CA ALA A 209 -0.61 -18.17 -12.60
C ALA A 209 0.36 -18.54 -11.47
N ASP A 210 0.17 -17.94 -10.30
CA ASP A 210 0.90 -18.24 -9.06
C ASP A 210 0.81 -19.73 -8.71
N SER A 211 -0.37 -20.36 -8.84
CA SER A 211 -0.55 -21.80 -8.57
C SER A 211 0.25 -22.72 -9.50
N LEU A 212 0.51 -22.25 -10.72
CA LEU A 212 1.24 -22.98 -11.76
C LEU A 212 2.74 -22.65 -11.77
N GLY A 213 3.18 -21.69 -10.94
CA GLY A 213 4.55 -21.19 -10.95
C GLY A 213 4.87 -20.32 -12.16
N ILE A 214 3.85 -19.78 -12.83
CA ILE A 214 4.01 -18.83 -13.94
C ILE A 214 4.28 -17.46 -13.31
N PRO A 215 5.36 -16.75 -13.69
CA PRO A 215 5.60 -15.38 -13.26
C PRO A 215 4.33 -14.53 -13.45
N ALA A 216 4.00 -13.71 -12.46
CA ALA A 216 2.77 -12.93 -12.50
C ALA A 216 2.96 -11.56 -11.84
N ARG A 217 2.33 -10.49 -12.36
CA ARG A 217 2.41 -9.14 -11.79
C ARG A 217 1.05 -8.45 -11.82
N PHE A 218 0.66 -7.86 -10.69
CA PHE A 218 -0.53 -7.02 -10.62
C PHE A 218 -0.31 -5.68 -11.30
N VAL A 219 -1.30 -5.27 -12.09
CA VAL A 219 -1.51 -3.89 -12.51
C VAL A 219 -2.67 -3.33 -11.69
N VAL A 220 -2.55 -2.08 -11.23
CA VAL A 220 -3.64 -1.36 -10.56
C VAL A 220 -4.88 -1.42 -11.45
N SER A 221 -6.03 -1.67 -10.82
CA SER A 221 -7.32 -1.63 -11.49
C SER A 221 -7.89 -0.22 -11.38
N ALA A 222 -8.40 0.31 -12.48
CA ALA A 222 -9.15 1.56 -12.46
C ALA A 222 -10.48 1.38 -11.72
N ALA A 223 -11.06 0.18 -11.81
CA ALA A 223 -12.38 -0.11 -11.28
C ALA A 223 -12.38 -0.83 -9.92
N GLU A 224 -11.25 -1.18 -9.31
CA GLU A 224 -11.21 -2.03 -8.10
C GLU A 224 -10.19 -1.52 -7.07
N GLY A 225 -10.55 -1.56 -5.79
CA GLY A 225 -9.67 -1.08 -4.72
C GLY A 225 -8.43 -1.96 -4.54
N ALA A 226 -7.25 -1.33 -4.45
CA ALA A 226 -5.96 -2.04 -4.33
C ALA A 226 -5.88 -2.97 -3.10
N LEU A 227 -6.71 -2.73 -2.09
CA LEU A 227 -6.71 -3.49 -0.84
C LEU A 227 -7.03 -4.98 -1.04
N LYS A 228 -7.81 -5.37 -2.07
CA LYS A 228 -8.02 -6.79 -2.37
C LYS A 228 -6.76 -7.47 -2.89
N TYR A 229 -5.94 -6.76 -3.67
CA TYR A 229 -4.64 -7.25 -4.13
C TYR A 229 -3.64 -7.31 -2.99
N ARG A 230 -3.61 -6.29 -2.13
CA ARG A 230 -2.76 -6.29 -0.93
C ARG A 230 -3.15 -7.40 0.05
N ASP A 231 -4.43 -7.67 0.22
CA ASP A 231 -4.95 -8.78 1.04
C ASP A 231 -4.50 -10.14 0.48
N TYR A 232 -4.59 -10.35 -0.83
CA TYR A 232 -4.06 -11.55 -1.47
C TYR A 232 -2.54 -11.67 -1.35
N LEU A 233 -1.79 -10.60 -1.63
CA LEU A 233 -0.33 -10.58 -1.54
C LEU A 233 0.12 -10.86 -0.10
N ALA A 234 -0.49 -10.22 0.91
CA ALA A 234 -0.19 -10.49 2.31
C ALA A 234 -0.58 -11.92 2.73
N GLY A 235 -1.73 -12.42 2.26
CA GLY A 235 -2.18 -13.80 2.49
C GLY A 235 -1.31 -14.87 1.82
N THR A 236 -0.43 -14.47 0.91
CA THR A 236 0.53 -15.34 0.21
C THR A 236 1.98 -15.01 0.58
N GLY A 237 2.22 -14.38 1.75
CA GLY A 237 3.55 -14.12 2.29
C GLY A 237 4.31 -12.97 1.61
N ARG A 238 3.61 -12.12 0.85
CA ARG A 238 4.19 -11.09 -0.03
C ARG A 238 3.69 -9.66 0.27
N PRO A 239 3.54 -9.23 1.53
CA PRO A 239 2.82 -8.00 1.90
C PRO A 239 3.41 -6.70 1.33
N LEU A 240 4.71 -6.68 1.04
CA LEU A 240 5.44 -5.50 0.53
C LEU A 240 5.60 -5.51 -1.00
N THR A 241 4.90 -6.41 -1.70
CA THR A 241 5.02 -6.52 -3.14
C THR A 241 4.43 -5.30 -3.83
N ARG A 242 5.24 -4.67 -4.67
CA ARG A 242 4.81 -3.55 -5.52
C ARG A 242 3.78 -4.01 -6.55
N ILE A 243 2.63 -3.34 -6.53
CA ILE A 243 1.61 -3.37 -7.59
C ILE A 243 2.03 -2.33 -8.64
N SER A 244 2.00 -2.68 -9.92
CA SER A 244 2.39 -1.78 -10.99
C SER A 244 1.28 -0.78 -11.33
N GLY A 245 1.66 0.43 -11.74
CA GLY A 245 0.71 1.43 -12.24
C GLY A 245 0.12 1.10 -13.62
N ASP A 246 0.91 0.45 -14.49
CA ASP A 246 0.52 0.11 -15.86
C ASP A 246 1.15 -1.20 -16.35
N ILE A 247 0.76 -1.63 -17.56
CA ILE A 247 1.24 -2.86 -18.20
C ILE A 247 2.75 -2.82 -18.45
N SER A 248 3.29 -1.73 -19.02
CA SER A 248 4.71 -1.65 -19.38
C SER A 248 5.60 -1.70 -18.13
N ALA A 249 5.27 -0.89 -17.11
CA ALA A 249 5.96 -0.91 -15.83
C ALA A 249 5.85 -2.28 -15.13
N ALA A 250 4.75 -3.00 -15.32
CA ALA A 250 4.58 -4.34 -14.74
C ALA A 250 5.52 -5.35 -15.40
N ILE A 251 5.71 -5.22 -16.71
CA ILE A 251 6.63 -6.05 -17.48
C ILE A 251 8.07 -5.78 -17.05
N ASP A 252 8.45 -4.51 -16.91
CA ASP A 252 9.79 -4.09 -16.48
C ASP A 252 10.12 -4.57 -15.06
N LEU A 253 9.13 -4.58 -14.15
CA LEU A 253 9.27 -5.08 -12.79
C LEU A 253 9.37 -6.62 -12.71
N GLY A 254 9.05 -7.34 -13.79
CA GLY A 254 9.00 -8.81 -13.80
C GLY A 254 7.93 -9.38 -12.87
N GLY A 255 7.93 -10.70 -12.66
CA GLY A 255 6.96 -11.37 -11.77
C GLY A 255 7.15 -11.05 -10.29
N HIS A 256 6.07 -11.17 -9.50
CA HIS A 256 6.14 -11.23 -8.04
C HIS A 256 7.11 -12.33 -7.60
N THR A 257 7.58 -12.23 -6.35
CA THR A 257 8.16 -13.41 -5.70
C THR A 257 7.12 -14.54 -5.65
N ALA A 258 7.60 -15.79 -5.62
CA ALA A 258 6.71 -16.94 -5.51
C ALA A 258 5.86 -16.85 -4.22
N PRO A 259 4.58 -17.28 -4.25
CA PRO A 259 3.75 -17.36 -3.05
C PRO A 259 4.41 -18.20 -1.95
N ASP A 260 4.43 -17.68 -0.73
CA ASP A 260 4.76 -18.42 0.48
C ASP A 260 3.47 -18.65 1.26
N VAL A 261 2.85 -19.81 1.02
CA VAL A 261 1.53 -20.18 1.55
C VAL A 261 1.49 -21.67 1.83
N ASP A 262 1.00 -22.03 3.01
CA ASP A 262 0.78 -23.42 3.38
C ASP A 262 -0.49 -23.96 2.71
N LEU A 263 -0.32 -24.50 1.50
CA LEU A 263 -1.41 -25.10 0.73
C LEU A 263 -1.99 -26.36 1.38
N ASP A 264 -1.23 -27.04 2.24
CA ASP A 264 -1.73 -28.21 2.97
C ASP A 264 -2.63 -27.78 4.12
N ALA A 265 -2.28 -26.71 4.85
CA ALA A 265 -3.17 -26.09 5.82
C ALA A 265 -4.43 -25.52 5.16
N LEU A 266 -4.30 -24.83 4.03
CA LEU A 266 -5.45 -24.30 3.28
C LEU A 266 -6.39 -25.41 2.81
N LEU A 267 -5.85 -26.53 2.33
CA LEU A 267 -6.65 -27.70 1.95
C LEU A 267 -7.26 -28.40 3.17
N SER A 268 -6.52 -28.53 4.28
CA SER A 268 -7.02 -29.13 5.52
C SER A 268 -8.17 -28.32 6.13
N ALA A 269 -8.22 -27.01 5.87
CA ALA A 269 -9.33 -26.14 6.24
C ALA A 269 -10.57 -26.32 5.37
N PHE A 270 -10.51 -27.06 4.25
CA PHE A 270 -11.70 -27.35 3.45
C PHE A 270 -12.75 -28.08 4.32
N PRO A 271 -14.02 -27.67 4.27
CA PRO A 271 -15.05 -28.17 5.19
C PRO A 271 -15.60 -29.54 4.77
N HIS A 272 -14.78 -30.59 4.85
CA HIS A 272 -15.16 -31.97 4.51
C HIS A 272 -16.35 -32.51 5.31
N ASP A 273 -16.56 -31.98 6.51
CA ASP A 273 -17.66 -32.31 7.41
C ASP A 273 -19.04 -31.95 6.84
N LEU A 274 -19.13 -30.98 5.93
CA LEU A 274 -20.38 -30.70 5.21
C LEU A 274 -20.87 -31.91 4.40
N TRP A 275 -19.98 -32.80 3.99
CA TRP A 275 -20.32 -34.04 3.29
C TRP A 275 -20.17 -35.29 4.16
N GLY A 276 -20.23 -35.16 5.50
CA GLY A 276 -20.28 -36.30 6.42
C GLY A 276 -18.93 -37.01 6.66
N ARG A 277 -17.80 -36.37 6.37
CA ARG A 277 -16.46 -36.87 6.74
C ARG A 277 -15.95 -36.18 8.00
N ALA A 278 -15.18 -36.89 8.83
CA ALA A 278 -14.47 -36.25 9.93
C ALA A 278 -13.47 -35.22 9.38
N SER A 279 -13.56 -33.97 9.84
CA SER A 279 -12.56 -32.94 9.56
C SER A 279 -11.22 -33.36 10.18
N SER A 280 -10.10 -33.20 9.44
CA SER A 280 -8.77 -33.51 9.97
C SER A 280 -8.43 -32.51 11.07
N SER A 281 -8.50 -32.96 12.32
CA SER A 281 -8.44 -32.11 13.50
C SER A 281 -7.01 -31.76 13.91
N ALA A 282 -6.55 -30.58 13.50
CA ALA A 282 -5.92 -29.65 14.42
C ALA A 282 -6.79 -28.39 14.43
N ARG A 283 -7.24 -27.92 15.60
CA ARG A 283 -7.86 -26.59 15.66
C ARG A 283 -6.78 -25.60 15.21
N PRO A 284 -6.95 -24.90 14.07
CA PRO A 284 -5.94 -23.93 13.66
C PRO A 284 -5.79 -22.91 14.79
N ALA A 285 -4.57 -22.40 14.98
CA ALA A 285 -4.38 -21.25 15.85
C ALA A 285 -5.38 -20.18 15.42
N VAL A 286 -6.19 -19.69 16.37
CA VAL A 286 -7.09 -18.57 16.10
C VAL A 286 -6.19 -17.39 15.78
N PHE A 287 -6.46 -16.70 14.68
CA PHE A 287 -5.85 -15.42 14.39
C PHE A 287 -6.28 -14.47 15.51
N ASP A 288 -5.36 -14.23 16.44
CA ASP A 288 -5.58 -13.40 17.61
C ASP A 288 -4.83 -12.08 17.44
N ASP A 289 -5.53 -11.12 16.85
CA ASP A 289 -5.19 -9.69 16.83
C ASP A 289 -6.27 -8.92 17.61
N ARG A 290 -6.98 -9.61 18.52
CA ARG A 290 -8.30 -9.22 19.02
C ARG A 290 -8.25 -7.98 19.90
N ASP A 291 -7.16 -7.76 20.62
CA ASP A 291 -6.90 -6.55 21.40
C ASP A 291 -6.55 -5.34 20.51
N VAL A 292 -5.93 -5.56 19.34
CA VAL A 292 -5.66 -4.54 18.31
C VAL A 292 -6.92 -4.17 17.55
N ILE A 293 -7.83 -5.12 17.42
CA ILE A 293 -9.10 -5.01 16.70
C ILE A 293 -10.21 -4.38 17.54
N LEU A 294 -10.37 -4.78 18.81
CA LEU A 294 -11.38 -4.23 19.72
C LEU A 294 -11.01 -2.81 20.19
N ALA A 295 -9.71 -2.49 20.30
CA ALA A 295 -9.26 -1.12 20.52
C ALA A 295 -9.50 -0.22 19.28
N ALA A 296 -9.34 -0.75 18.07
CA ALA A 296 -9.54 0.00 16.83
C ALA A 296 -11.00 0.19 16.42
N TRP A 297 -11.97 -0.55 16.98
CA TRP A 297 -13.39 -0.50 16.58
C TRP A 297 -14.35 0.07 17.63
N ALA A 298 -13.93 0.21 18.88
CA ALA A 298 -14.69 0.96 19.89
C ALA A 298 -14.62 2.49 19.68
N ASP A 299 -13.54 2.99 19.05
CA ASP A 299 -13.32 4.43 18.77
C ASP A 299 -13.89 4.88 17.41
N VAL A 300 -14.30 3.95 16.55
CA VAL A 300 -14.79 4.24 15.18
C VAL A 300 -16.31 4.08 15.10
N GLY A 301 -17.03 4.61 16.09
CA GLY A 301 -18.48 4.48 16.28
C GLY A 301 -19.30 4.50 15.00
N VAL A 302 -19.60 3.31 14.45
CA VAL A 302 -20.37 3.16 13.21
C VAL A 302 -21.84 3.44 13.50
N ALA A 303 -22.29 4.62 13.09
CA ALA A 303 -23.68 4.88 12.77
C ALA A 303 -23.78 5.51 11.37
N SER A 304 -24.09 4.67 10.37
CA SER A 304 -24.47 5.01 8.97
C SER A 304 -23.30 5.29 8.00
N GLY A 305 -23.14 4.49 6.93
CA GLY A 305 -22.00 4.55 5.98
C GLY A 305 -22.09 5.64 4.87
N PRO A 306 -21.05 5.89 4.03
CA PRO A 306 -21.01 7.13 3.21
C PRO A 306 -20.93 6.99 1.67
N ASP A 307 -21.40 8.05 0.98
CA ASP A 307 -21.22 8.34 -0.46
C ASP A 307 -19.83 8.97 -0.75
N GLU A 308 -19.40 9.01 -2.02
CA GLU A 308 -18.06 9.42 -2.46
C GLU A 308 -17.77 10.93 -2.30
N SER A 309 -18.77 11.81 -2.49
CA SER A 309 -18.64 13.25 -2.19
C SER A 309 -18.49 13.45 -0.68
N GLY A 310 -19.30 12.74 0.12
CA GLY A 310 -19.17 12.73 1.57
C GLY A 310 -17.85 12.12 2.04
N SER A 311 -17.33 11.11 1.34
CA SER A 311 -16.03 10.50 1.65
C SER A 311 -14.87 11.43 1.30
N ARG A 312 -14.98 12.16 0.18
CA ARG A 312 -14.02 13.20 -0.23
C ARG A 312 -14.04 14.40 0.69
N ASP A 313 -15.24 14.89 1.03
CA ASP A 313 -15.41 15.98 1.98
C ASP A 313 -14.88 15.56 3.36
N HIS A 314 -15.21 14.35 3.83
CA HIS A 314 -14.66 13.80 5.07
C HIS A 314 -13.13 13.63 4.99
N PHE A 315 -12.59 13.21 3.85
CA PHE A 315 -11.14 13.09 3.72
C PHE A 315 -10.46 14.46 3.75
N VAL A 316 -10.95 15.44 2.99
CA VAL A 316 -10.34 16.77 2.90
C VAL A 316 -10.57 17.59 4.17
N GLN A 317 -11.72 17.43 4.84
CA GLN A 317 -12.09 18.21 6.01
C GLN A 317 -11.68 17.52 7.33
N GLU A 318 -11.53 16.20 7.34
CA GLU A 318 -11.30 15.44 8.57
C GLU A 318 -10.07 14.52 8.47
N VAL A 319 -10.02 13.53 7.56
CA VAL A 319 -8.96 12.50 7.55
C VAL A 319 -7.57 13.07 7.22
N PHE A 320 -7.47 13.93 6.20
CA PHE A 320 -6.23 14.53 5.74
C PHE A 320 -5.70 15.57 6.73
N PRO A 321 -6.51 16.54 7.22
CA PRO A 321 -6.10 17.43 8.31
C PRO A 321 -5.67 16.66 9.56
N HIS A 322 -6.33 15.53 9.88
CA HIS A 322 -5.98 14.73 11.04
C HIS A 322 -4.59 14.09 10.94
N VAL A 323 -4.21 13.52 9.78
CA VAL A 323 -2.84 13.00 9.59
C VAL A 323 -1.79 14.13 9.57
N VAL A 324 -2.15 15.31 9.04
CA VAL A 324 -1.30 16.51 9.06
C VAL A 324 -1.05 16.99 10.50
N GLU A 325 -2.10 17.19 11.29
CA GLU A 325 -2.02 17.60 12.70
C GLU A 325 -1.28 16.56 13.56
N ALA A 326 -1.53 15.27 13.34
CA ALA A 326 -0.80 14.19 14.02
C ALA A 326 0.70 14.24 13.71
N GLY A 327 1.06 14.56 12.46
CA GLY A 327 2.44 14.77 12.06
C GLY A 327 3.03 16.05 12.67
N ARG A 328 2.28 17.17 12.71
CA ARG A 328 2.71 18.44 13.31
C ARG A 328 2.99 18.30 14.80
N ALA A 329 2.07 17.69 15.54
CA ALA A 329 2.26 17.40 16.96
C ALA A 329 3.49 16.51 17.23
N LEU A 330 3.83 15.59 16.31
CA LEU A 330 5.03 14.76 16.42
C LEU A 330 6.33 15.56 16.21
N ILE A 331 6.32 16.59 15.37
CA ILE A 331 7.50 17.44 15.12
C ILE A 331 7.60 18.66 16.06
N GLU A 332 6.50 19.09 16.68
CA GLU A 332 6.38 20.30 17.54
C GLU A 332 6.70 20.10 19.02
N GLY A 333 7.13 18.90 19.43
CA GLY A 333 7.46 18.63 20.82
C GLY A 333 8.65 19.45 21.34
N ASP A 334 8.39 20.65 21.85
CA ASP A 334 9.31 21.45 22.66
C ASP A 334 8.62 22.37 23.70
N ASP A 335 7.42 22.02 24.16
CA ASP A 335 6.83 22.61 25.39
C ASP A 335 6.69 21.62 26.55
N GLY A 336 7.17 20.38 26.39
CA GLY A 336 7.22 19.42 27.49
C GLY A 336 5.84 19.00 28.03
N THR A 337 4.74 19.40 27.40
CA THR A 337 3.38 18.98 27.77
C THR A 337 2.77 18.08 26.72
N VAL A 338 3.39 16.91 26.62
CA VAL A 338 2.95 15.73 25.87
C VAL A 338 1.43 15.54 25.95
N ARG A 339 0.74 15.68 24.80
CA ARG A 339 -0.33 14.75 24.45
C ARG A 339 0.22 13.78 23.42
N SER A 340 0.32 12.51 23.81
CA SER A 340 1.16 11.49 23.21
C SER A 340 0.68 11.01 21.84
N VAL A 341 1.16 11.61 20.74
CA VAL A 341 1.18 10.94 19.44
C VAL A 341 2.54 10.26 19.32
N SER A 342 2.59 8.95 19.55
CA SER A 342 3.79 8.17 19.25
C SER A 342 3.99 8.09 17.73
N ARG A 343 5.22 7.89 17.25
CA ARG A 343 5.48 7.61 15.82
C ARG A 343 4.54 6.54 15.26
N ARG A 344 4.20 5.52 16.06
CA ARG A 344 3.24 4.47 15.70
C ARG A 344 1.80 4.98 15.52
N ALA A 345 1.38 5.98 16.28
CA ALA A 345 0.06 6.61 16.14
C ALA A 345 0.01 7.46 14.87
N PHE A 346 1.06 8.25 14.60
CA PHE A 346 1.22 8.90 13.31
C PHE A 346 1.25 7.88 12.15
N ASP A 347 2.04 6.80 12.23
CA ASP A 347 2.10 5.77 11.20
C ASP A 347 0.75 5.06 11.01
N GLY A 348 -0.06 4.96 12.07
CA GLY A 348 -1.43 4.46 12.04
C GLY A 348 -2.37 5.42 11.30
N SER A 349 -2.42 6.68 11.72
CA SER A 349 -3.18 7.74 11.03
C SER A 349 -2.70 7.97 9.61
N PHE A 350 -1.41 7.77 9.34
CA PHE A 350 -0.81 7.80 8.01
C PHE A 350 -1.22 6.59 7.20
N ALA A 351 -1.14 5.37 7.74
CA ALA A 351 -1.57 4.17 7.05
C ALA A 351 -3.08 4.14 6.83
N GLU A 352 -3.86 4.72 7.74
CA GLU A 352 -5.30 4.91 7.65
C GLU A 352 -5.62 6.01 6.64
N ALA A 353 -5.05 7.19 6.76
CA ALA A 353 -5.25 8.25 5.78
C ALA A 353 -4.76 7.79 4.40
N HIS A 354 -3.64 7.07 4.30
CA HIS A 354 -3.17 6.45 3.06
C HIS A 354 -4.13 5.36 2.59
N ALA A 355 -4.62 4.47 3.46
CA ALA A 355 -5.57 3.44 3.08
C ALA A 355 -6.93 4.02 2.71
N TYR A 356 -7.38 5.07 3.38
CA TYR A 356 -8.62 5.82 3.16
C TYR A 356 -8.52 6.62 1.86
N ARG A 357 -7.42 7.37 1.69
CA ARG A 357 -7.02 8.04 0.44
C ARG A 357 -7.01 7.05 -0.72
N LEU A 358 -6.39 5.88 -0.54
CA LEU A 358 -6.30 4.84 -1.57
C LEU A 358 -7.60 4.06 -1.79
N ALA A 359 -8.45 3.90 -0.77
CA ALA A 359 -9.63 3.04 -0.84
C ALA A 359 -10.93 3.80 -1.08
N LEU A 360 -11.02 5.07 -0.67
CA LEU A 360 -12.24 5.86 -0.59
C LEU A 360 -12.15 7.21 -1.32
N VAL A 361 -10.96 7.82 -1.47
CA VAL A 361 -10.81 9.16 -2.09
C VAL A 361 -9.62 9.24 -3.05
N PRO A 362 -9.58 8.45 -4.14
CA PRO A 362 -8.41 8.36 -5.02
C PRO A 362 -8.22 9.55 -5.99
N GLY A 363 -9.25 10.37 -6.27
CA GLY A 363 -9.23 11.46 -7.26
C GLY A 363 -9.05 12.89 -6.72
N LEU A 364 -8.46 13.04 -5.53
CA LEU A 364 -8.09 14.37 -5.01
C LEU A 364 -6.78 14.80 -5.66
N GLU A 365 -6.79 15.90 -6.41
CA GLU A 365 -5.60 16.45 -7.07
C GLU A 365 -4.88 17.45 -6.16
N HIS A 366 -3.56 17.61 -6.34
CA HIS A 366 -2.78 18.59 -5.59
C HIS A 366 -3.29 20.04 -5.79
N THR A 367 -3.90 20.34 -6.94
CA THR A 367 -4.51 21.64 -7.25
C THR A 367 -5.81 21.92 -6.49
N ASP A 368 -6.42 20.88 -5.90
CA ASP A 368 -7.62 20.98 -5.07
C ASP A 368 -7.28 21.29 -3.60
N LEU A 369 -5.99 21.35 -3.27
CA LEU A 369 -5.45 21.63 -1.95
C LEU A 369 -4.52 22.86 -1.98
N SER A 370 -4.12 23.35 -0.81
CA SER A 370 -3.11 24.42 -0.74
C SER A 370 -1.75 23.92 -1.24
N THR A 371 -0.84 24.83 -1.62
CA THR A 371 0.52 24.46 -2.07
C THR A 371 1.33 23.71 -1.00
N ALA A 372 1.09 23.99 0.28
CA ALA A 372 1.67 23.25 1.41
C ALA A 372 1.11 21.81 1.45
N ASP A 373 -0.22 21.69 1.46
CA ASP A 373 -0.93 20.42 1.47
C ASP A 373 -0.64 19.53 0.25
N ALA A 374 -0.30 20.11 -0.90
CA ALA A 374 0.10 19.38 -2.10
C ALA A 374 1.35 18.53 -1.87
N GLY A 375 2.38 19.07 -1.19
CA GLY A 375 3.61 18.33 -0.89
C GLY A 375 3.39 17.21 0.13
N LEU A 376 2.49 17.43 1.09
CA LEU A 376 2.08 16.46 2.09
C LEU A 376 1.25 15.34 1.47
N LEU A 377 0.25 15.68 0.65
CA LEU A 377 -0.55 14.71 -0.09
C LEU A 377 0.35 13.84 -0.98
N ALA A 378 1.35 14.43 -1.64
CA ALA A 378 2.30 13.67 -2.46
C ALA A 378 3.12 12.66 -1.63
N ALA A 379 3.52 13.03 -0.40
CA ALA A 379 4.19 12.11 0.50
C ALA A 379 3.25 11.02 1.04
N LEU A 380 1.98 11.36 1.29
CA LEU A 380 0.93 10.42 1.71
C LEU A 380 0.63 9.41 0.60
N ASP A 381 0.48 9.86 -0.64
CA ASP A 381 0.24 9.02 -1.81
C ASP A 381 1.44 8.09 -2.10
N GLY A 382 2.66 8.57 -1.83
CA GLY A 382 3.88 7.78 -1.88
C GLY A 382 3.99 6.66 -0.83
N GLY A 383 3.11 6.67 0.19
CA GLY A 383 3.12 5.68 1.26
C GLY A 383 4.37 5.73 2.14
N ASP A 384 5.08 6.87 2.16
CA ASP A 384 6.30 7.09 2.92
C ASP A 384 6.04 8.04 4.10
N PRO A 385 5.81 7.51 5.32
CA PRO A 385 5.53 8.32 6.50
C PRO A 385 6.70 9.23 6.90
N ASP A 386 7.95 8.81 6.65
CA ASP A 386 9.13 9.62 6.97
C ASP A 386 9.24 10.83 6.04
N ARG A 387 8.90 10.65 4.76
CA ARG A 387 8.83 11.76 3.80
C ARG A 387 7.72 12.76 4.16
N PHE A 388 6.59 12.27 4.66
CA PHE A 388 5.47 13.12 5.08
C PHE A 388 5.84 14.01 6.28
N LEU A 389 6.45 13.42 7.31
CA LEU A 389 6.94 14.18 8.47
C LEU A 389 8.05 15.17 8.11
N ARG A 390 8.91 14.82 7.14
CA ARG A 390 9.93 15.75 6.61
C ARG A 390 9.32 16.95 5.92
N ALA A 391 8.27 16.74 5.11
CA ALA A 391 7.56 17.84 4.47
C ALA A 391 6.94 18.78 5.52
N LEU A 392 6.33 18.25 6.58
CA LEU A 392 5.78 19.06 7.68
C LEU A 392 6.85 19.87 8.42
N TRP A 393 8.01 19.27 8.69
CA TRP A 393 9.11 19.97 9.35
C TRP A 393 9.66 21.09 8.46
N LEU A 394 9.85 20.82 7.16
CA LEU A 394 10.33 21.81 6.19
C LEU A 394 9.31 22.96 6.00
N GLU A 395 8.01 22.68 6.05
CA GLU A 395 6.99 23.75 6.04
C GLU A 395 7.10 24.68 7.25
N ARG A 396 7.44 24.14 8.42
CA ARG A 396 7.55 24.91 9.66
C ARG A 396 8.85 25.72 9.72
N GLU A 397 9.97 25.05 9.45
CA GLU A 397 11.31 25.61 9.65
C GLU A 397 11.89 26.28 8.40
N GLY A 398 11.37 25.95 7.22
CA GLY A 398 11.93 26.39 5.94
C GLY A 398 13.26 25.71 5.58
N PRO A 399 13.90 26.14 4.48
CA PRO A 399 15.26 25.72 4.15
C PRO A 399 16.24 26.17 5.23
N HIS A 400 17.24 25.35 5.54
CA HIS A 400 18.18 25.67 6.61
C HIS A 400 19.60 25.19 6.30
N ALA A 401 20.58 25.98 6.74
CA ALA A 401 22.00 25.66 6.65
C ALA A 401 22.65 25.82 8.02
N LEU A 402 23.38 24.80 8.46
CA LEU A 402 24.01 24.76 9.78
C LEU A 402 25.53 24.73 9.65
N MET A 403 26.21 25.70 10.25
CA MET A 403 27.66 25.70 10.37
C MET A 403 28.09 24.62 11.37
N ARG A 404 28.85 23.63 10.89
CA ARG A 404 29.41 22.54 11.71
C ARG A 404 30.83 22.86 12.18
N ALA A 405 31.65 23.44 11.32
CA ALA A 405 33.03 23.80 11.63
C ALA A 405 33.56 24.87 10.68
N VAL A 406 34.44 25.73 11.20
CA VAL A 406 35.22 26.70 10.43
C VAL A 406 36.69 26.54 10.77
N ARG A 407 37.55 26.53 9.74
CA ARG A 407 39.00 26.64 9.90
C ARG A 407 39.53 27.76 9.02
N SER A 408 40.28 28.67 9.62
CA SER A 408 40.85 29.84 8.93
C SER A 408 42.38 29.74 8.95
N ALA A 409 43.04 29.88 7.81
CA ALA A 409 44.49 29.93 7.69
C ALA A 409 44.92 30.75 6.46
N GLU A 410 45.83 31.72 6.65
CA GLU A 410 46.45 32.52 5.57
C GLU A 410 45.45 33.14 4.56
N GLY A 411 44.30 33.65 5.04
CA GLY A 411 43.26 34.22 4.17
C GLY A 411 42.38 33.18 3.47
N LEU A 412 42.50 31.90 3.80
CA LEU A 412 41.60 30.84 3.33
C LEU A 412 40.72 30.35 4.49
N HIS A 413 39.41 30.35 4.25
CA HIS A 413 38.41 29.84 5.19
C HIS A 413 37.80 28.55 4.65
N VAL A 414 37.92 27.46 5.40
CA VAL A 414 37.28 26.17 5.09
C VAL A 414 36.06 26.00 5.99
N LEU A 415 34.88 25.98 5.36
CA LEU A 415 33.58 25.93 6.01
C LEU A 415 32.95 24.55 5.82
N SER A 416 32.49 23.93 6.91
CA SER A 416 31.70 22.69 6.87
C SER A 416 30.26 23.02 7.23
N ILE A 417 29.34 22.81 6.30
CA ILE A 417 27.94 23.25 6.39
C ILE A 417 27.02 22.05 6.12
N ALA A 418 26.04 21.80 6.99
CA ALA A 418 24.95 20.89 6.68
C ALA A 418 23.77 21.68 6.10
N LEU A 419 23.38 21.37 4.86
CA LEU A 419 22.31 22.02 4.13
C LEU A 419 21.06 21.12 4.03
N ARG A 420 19.90 21.69 4.31
CA ARG A 420 18.58 21.11 4.03
C ARG A 420 17.83 22.06 3.11
N VAL A 421 17.51 21.58 1.92
CA VAL A 421 16.81 22.36 0.89
C VAL A 421 15.32 22.31 1.23
N GLY A 422 14.65 23.47 1.20
CA GLY A 422 13.33 23.73 1.80
C GLY A 422 12.13 23.02 1.15
N THR A 423 12.36 22.08 0.23
CA THR A 423 11.32 21.38 -0.52
C THR A 423 11.57 19.87 -0.51
N PRO A 424 10.53 19.03 -0.60
CA PRO A 424 10.69 17.56 -0.69
C PRO A 424 11.37 17.07 -1.98
N THR A 425 11.66 17.96 -2.93
CA THR A 425 12.34 17.70 -4.20
C THR A 425 13.62 18.53 -4.28
N ASN A 426 14.77 17.89 -4.15
CA ASN A 426 16.07 18.57 -4.18
C ASN A 426 16.57 18.76 -5.62
N GLU A 427 15.73 19.18 -6.56
CA GLU A 427 16.16 19.45 -7.94
C GLU A 427 17.00 20.73 -8.01
N VAL A 428 18.18 20.68 -7.41
CA VAL A 428 19.14 21.76 -7.33
C VAL A 428 20.00 21.74 -8.59
N SER A 429 20.17 22.91 -9.20
CA SER A 429 21.01 23.11 -10.39
C SER A 429 22.34 23.79 -10.04
N ALA A 430 22.40 24.58 -8.95
CA ALA A 430 23.62 25.18 -8.44
C ALA A 430 23.58 25.39 -6.91
N ILE A 431 24.75 25.32 -6.27
CA ILE A 431 24.96 25.66 -4.85
C ILE A 431 26.17 26.58 -4.77
N GLU A 432 25.99 27.74 -4.14
CA GLU A 432 27.06 28.71 -3.89
C GLU A 432 27.13 28.99 -2.37
N VAL A 433 28.34 29.10 -1.83
CA VAL A 433 28.56 29.60 -0.46
C VAL A 433 29.11 31.02 -0.56
N VAL A 434 28.40 31.97 0.04
CA VAL A 434 28.71 33.40 0.02
C VAL A 434 29.11 33.83 1.42
N CYS A 435 30.33 34.30 1.59
CA CYS A 435 30.80 34.96 2.81
C CYS A 435 30.72 36.49 2.62
N GLN A 436 30.15 37.18 3.59
CA GLN A 436 30.15 38.63 3.66
C GLN A 436 31.06 39.11 4.80
N ASP A 437 31.88 40.11 4.51
CA ASP A 437 32.67 40.82 5.54
C ASP A 437 31.88 41.96 6.20
N ASP A 438 32.45 42.56 7.24
CA ASP A 438 31.87 43.70 7.98
C ASP A 438 31.55 44.93 7.11
N ALA A 439 32.16 45.03 5.92
CA ALA A 439 31.93 46.11 4.95
C ALA A 439 30.86 45.73 3.89
N GLY A 440 30.27 44.54 3.99
CA GLY A 440 29.26 44.01 3.06
C GLY A 440 29.83 43.51 1.74
N ARG A 441 31.14 43.27 1.62
CA ARG A 441 31.75 42.71 0.41
C ARG A 441 31.59 41.20 0.40
N GLU A 442 31.14 40.67 -0.74
CA GLU A 442 30.90 39.24 -0.93
C GLU A 442 32.12 38.52 -1.50
N SER A 443 32.43 37.34 -0.94
CA SER A 443 33.33 36.35 -1.49
C SER A 443 32.58 35.02 -1.65
N THR A 444 32.58 34.46 -2.86
CA THR A 444 31.74 33.31 -3.21
C THR A 444 32.57 32.09 -3.57
N ALA A 445 32.09 30.90 -3.20
CA ALA A 445 32.61 29.62 -3.66
C ALA A 445 31.49 28.77 -4.28
N ASP A 446 31.65 28.42 -5.55
CA ASP A 446 30.75 27.51 -6.25
C ASP A 446 31.03 26.07 -5.85
N LEU A 447 29.97 25.33 -5.50
CA LEU A 447 30.07 23.93 -5.11
C LEU A 447 29.51 23.01 -6.20
N PRO A 448 30.14 21.85 -6.44
CA PRO A 448 29.62 20.88 -7.39
C PRO A 448 28.29 20.31 -6.89
N VAL A 449 27.32 20.24 -7.80
CA VAL A 449 26.05 19.55 -7.58
C VAL A 449 26.18 18.11 -8.07
N PHE A 450 26.00 17.15 -7.18
CA PHE A 450 26.00 15.73 -7.55
C PHE A 450 24.58 15.22 -7.70
N ALA A 451 24.36 14.29 -8.65
CA ALA A 451 23.06 13.69 -8.90
C ALA A 451 22.43 13.00 -7.66
N MET A 452 23.26 12.59 -6.68
CA MET A 452 22.78 12.03 -5.41
C MET A 452 22.06 13.03 -4.50
N TYR A 453 22.32 14.33 -4.66
CA TYR A 453 21.68 15.38 -3.85
C TYR A 453 20.17 15.42 -4.06
N HIS A 454 19.70 15.07 -5.26
CA HIS A 454 18.28 14.89 -5.57
C HIS A 454 17.57 13.85 -4.68
N ARG A 455 18.34 12.97 -4.01
CA ARG A 455 17.83 11.86 -3.20
C ARG A 455 18.23 11.96 -1.72
N GLN A 456 18.93 13.02 -1.31
CA GLN A 456 19.46 13.17 0.05
C GLN A 456 18.75 14.29 0.81
N TRP A 457 18.12 13.96 1.93
CA TRP A 457 17.41 14.93 2.78
C TRP A 457 18.32 15.97 3.47
N SER A 458 19.62 15.69 3.54
CA SER A 458 20.65 16.56 4.10
C SER A 458 21.89 16.45 3.23
N ILE A 459 22.50 17.59 2.91
CA ILE A 459 23.70 17.68 2.09
C ILE A 459 24.81 18.25 2.97
N ASP A 460 25.87 17.48 3.18
CA ASP A 460 27.08 17.99 3.84
C ASP A 460 27.96 18.67 2.78
N LEU A 461 28.18 19.96 2.96
CA LEU A 461 28.97 20.82 2.10
C LEU A 461 30.30 21.16 2.76
N THR A 462 31.36 21.19 1.97
CA THR A 462 32.65 21.78 2.36
C THR A 462 33.02 22.83 1.34
N ALA A 463 33.09 24.09 1.77
CA ALA A 463 33.47 25.21 0.93
C ALA A 463 34.82 25.78 1.36
N SER A 464 35.65 26.15 0.39
CA SER A 464 36.90 26.87 0.62
C SER A 464 36.77 28.26 0.01
N VAL A 465 36.73 29.29 0.85
CA VAL A 465 36.51 30.68 0.44
C VAL A 465 37.77 31.48 0.73
N ALA A 466 38.34 32.11 -0.30
CA ALA A 466 39.51 32.96 -0.16
C ALA A 466 39.08 34.40 0.15
N MET A 467 39.59 34.95 1.25
CA MET A 467 39.35 36.30 1.73
C MET A 467 40.69 36.94 2.12
N GLY A 468 40.74 38.27 2.32
CA GLY A 468 41.97 38.91 2.79
C GLY A 468 42.38 38.38 4.16
N SER A 469 43.68 38.26 4.44
CA SER A 469 44.20 37.66 5.69
C SER A 469 43.80 38.41 6.98
N GLU A 470 43.26 39.63 6.86
CA GLU A 470 42.79 40.48 7.97
C GLU A 470 41.25 40.66 7.95
N VAL A 471 40.54 39.92 7.09
CA VAL A 471 39.08 40.06 6.91
C VAL A 471 38.36 38.94 7.67
N GLU A 472 37.56 39.31 8.66
CA GLU A 472 36.69 38.38 9.39
C GLU A 472 35.37 38.13 8.62
N ILE A 473 34.75 36.98 8.86
CA ILE A 473 33.45 36.66 8.26
C ILE A 473 32.32 37.16 9.17
N ASP A 474 31.59 38.18 8.72
CA ASP A 474 30.41 38.69 9.42
C ASP A 474 29.21 37.75 9.27
N SER A 475 28.98 37.25 8.06
CA SER A 475 27.90 36.30 7.80
C SER A 475 28.19 35.35 6.64
N VAL A 476 27.52 34.19 6.66
CA VAL A 476 27.59 33.19 5.60
C VAL A 476 26.18 32.87 5.12
N ILE A 477 26.01 32.79 3.80
CA ILE A 477 24.76 32.44 3.12
C ILE A 477 25.04 31.28 2.17
N VAL A 478 24.16 30.29 2.12
CA VAL A 478 24.12 29.31 1.03
C VAL A 478 23.06 29.75 0.03
N ARG A 479 23.47 29.99 -1.22
CA ARG A 479 22.54 30.23 -2.32
C ARG A 479 22.30 28.90 -3.04
N VAL A 480 21.03 28.52 -3.17
CA VAL A 480 20.61 27.32 -3.88
C VAL A 480 19.75 27.73 -5.05
N THR A 481 20.12 27.33 -6.26
CA THR A 481 19.31 27.52 -7.46
C THR A 481 18.62 26.21 -7.79
N HIS A 482 17.32 26.25 -7.99
CA HIS A 482 16.49 25.10 -8.33
C HIS A 482 16.40 24.91 -9.86
N ALA A 483 15.92 23.75 -10.31
CA ALA A 483 15.80 23.41 -11.72
C ALA A 483 14.77 24.27 -12.47
N ASP A 484 13.79 24.83 -11.75
CA ASP A 484 12.82 25.79 -12.28
C ASP A 484 13.38 27.22 -12.44
N GLY A 485 14.64 27.44 -12.05
CA GLY A 485 15.32 28.73 -12.10
C GLY A 485 15.07 29.62 -10.89
N SER A 486 14.24 29.21 -9.93
CA SER A 486 14.10 29.91 -8.66
C SER A 486 15.37 29.79 -7.82
N SER A 487 15.64 30.78 -6.96
CA SER A 487 16.78 30.75 -6.06
C SER A 487 16.37 31.03 -4.62
N SER A 488 16.99 30.32 -3.69
CA SER A 488 16.81 30.48 -2.25
C SER A 488 18.12 30.93 -1.63
N GLN A 489 18.08 31.99 -0.82
CA GLN A 489 19.21 32.41 0.00
C GLN A 489 18.97 31.94 1.44
N ILE A 490 19.86 31.09 1.93
CA ILE A 490 19.69 30.39 3.20
C ILE A 490 20.81 30.88 4.12
N PRO A 491 20.50 31.72 5.12
CA PRO A 491 21.48 32.13 6.13
C PRO A 491 22.05 30.90 6.84
N VAL A 492 23.36 30.87 7.02
CA VAL A 492 24.01 29.80 7.78
C VAL A 492 23.94 30.13 9.27
N MET A 493 23.34 29.22 10.03
CA MET A 493 23.12 29.35 11.46
C MET A 493 24.18 28.59 12.24
N ARG A 494 24.40 28.97 13.50
CA ARG A 494 25.35 28.28 14.39
C ARG A 494 24.74 26.99 14.95
N GLY A 495 25.43 25.85 14.81
CA GLY A 495 24.98 24.58 15.39
C GLY A 495 25.05 24.55 16.91
N THR A 496 24.02 23.97 17.55
CA THR A 496 24.05 23.61 18.99
C THR A 496 24.55 22.17 19.18
N GLN A 497 25.02 21.83 20.39
CA GLN A 497 25.65 20.53 20.70
C GLN A 497 24.75 19.30 20.40
N ASP A 498 23.43 19.46 20.41
CA ASP A 498 22.46 18.35 20.30
C ASP A 498 21.90 18.12 18.88
N GLN A 499 22.29 18.91 17.87
CA GLN A 499 21.69 18.87 16.53
C GLN A 499 22.27 17.83 15.56
N SER A 500 22.95 16.79 16.06
CA SER A 500 23.81 15.91 15.25
C SER A 500 23.27 14.52 14.87
N THR A 501 22.00 14.18 15.16
CA THR A 501 21.50 12.80 14.93
C THR A 501 20.32 12.65 13.95
N LEU A 502 20.43 11.59 13.15
CA LEU A 502 19.67 11.19 11.95
C LEU A 502 18.18 10.80 12.16
N VAL A 503 17.49 11.29 13.21
CA VAL A 503 16.09 10.91 13.47
C VAL A 503 15.20 12.00 14.10
N GLY A 504 15.71 13.19 14.41
CA GLY A 504 14.94 14.22 15.14
C GLY A 504 14.84 15.50 14.35
N TYR A 505 13.64 15.90 13.98
CA TYR A 505 13.26 17.20 13.42
C TYR A 505 13.60 18.34 14.42
N PRO A 506 14.77 19.01 14.34
CA PRO A 506 15.18 19.92 15.41
C PRO A 506 14.39 21.23 15.33
N SER A 507 14.08 21.83 16.48
CA SER A 507 13.60 23.21 16.57
C SER A 507 14.75 24.17 16.25
N LEU A 508 14.47 25.21 15.46
CA LEU A 508 15.46 26.25 15.11
C LEU A 508 15.11 27.63 15.68
N ALA A 509 14.06 27.73 16.49
CA ALA A 509 13.56 29.00 17.04
C ALA A 509 14.63 29.81 17.82
N ASP A 510 15.59 29.12 18.43
CA ASP A 510 16.68 29.73 19.23
C ASP A 510 18.02 29.82 18.46
N SER A 511 18.05 29.46 17.17
CA SER A 511 19.27 29.53 16.37
C SER A 511 19.59 30.96 15.98
N VAL A 512 20.85 31.38 16.15
CA VAL A 512 21.33 32.71 15.72
C VAL A 512 22.19 32.60 14.45
N PRO A 513 22.17 33.63 13.56
CA PRO A 513 23.05 33.68 12.41
C PRO A 513 24.50 33.49 12.84
N TRP A 514 25.23 32.63 12.13
CA TRP A 514 26.64 32.43 12.44
C TRP A 514 27.41 33.73 12.14
N ARG A 515 28.18 34.19 13.12
CA ARG A 515 29.15 35.29 13.03
C ARG A 515 30.46 34.83 13.67
N GLU A 516 31.59 35.31 13.16
CA GLU A 516 32.88 35.04 13.78
C GLU A 516 33.05 35.82 15.12
N ALA A 517 32.34 36.95 15.29
CA ALA A 517 32.41 37.82 16.47
C ALA A 517 31.16 37.73 17.40
N GLY A 518 31.38 37.45 18.69
CA GLY A 518 30.39 37.64 19.77
C GLY A 518 29.97 36.37 20.51
N ALA A 519 30.82 35.90 21.42
CA ALA A 519 30.40 35.02 22.51
C ALA A 519 29.60 35.83 23.53
N ASP A 520 28.45 35.31 23.97
CA ASP A 520 28.12 35.35 25.40
C ASP A 520 27.04 34.32 25.74
N ILE A 521 27.41 33.03 25.77
CA ILE A 521 26.81 32.08 26.71
C ILE A 521 27.92 31.18 27.23
N SER A 522 28.31 31.44 28.48
CA SER A 522 29.21 30.63 29.28
C SER A 522 28.62 29.22 29.49
N LEU A 523 29.26 28.19 28.92
CA LEU A 523 29.25 26.85 29.52
C LEU A 523 30.60 26.65 30.18
N GLN A 524 30.65 26.99 31.47
CA GLN A 524 31.75 26.65 32.35
C GLN A 524 31.75 25.14 32.61
N ASN A 525 32.90 24.53 32.36
CA ASN A 525 33.39 23.25 32.89
C ASN A 525 32.68 21.96 32.44
N GLY A 526 33.25 21.31 31.43
CA GLY A 526 33.02 19.89 31.17
C GLY A 526 33.63 19.38 29.87
N THR A 527 34.96 19.36 29.77
CA THR A 527 35.79 18.74 28.71
C THR A 527 35.16 17.59 27.91
N PHE A 528 35.33 17.61 26.58
CA PHE A 528 35.59 16.40 25.81
C PHE A 528 36.76 16.61 24.84
N THR A 529 37.71 15.68 24.92
CA THR A 529 38.86 15.51 24.01
C THR A 529 38.52 14.37 23.05
N ALA A 530 38.77 14.63 21.76
CA ALA A 530 38.84 13.74 20.58
C ALA A 530 37.74 12.68 20.38
#